data_AF-A0A133VFG4-F1
#
_entry.id   AF-A0A133VFG4-F1
#
_cell.length_a   1.000
_cell.length_b   1.000
_cell.length_c   1.000
_cell.angle_alpha   90.00
_cell.angle_beta   90.00
_cell.angle_gamma   90.00
#
_symmetry.space_group_name_H-M   'P 1'
#
loop_
_entity.id
_entity.type
_entity.pdbx_description
1 polymer ?
#
loop_
_entity_poly.entity_id
_entity_poly.type
_entity_poly.pdbx_seq_one_letter_code
_entity_poly.pdbx_strand_id
1 'polypeptide(L)'
;MVNGAVVSAVEEKLRDRLNRFPLVVWFDPTGQYLDIVDHLELSENFLKYDGSFLKIRHKIEEEDPEFKKSWAIYVPENKENSQWLREFWQIGTEMEIPAKSLLRELGFVIGRKHRKDLENEKLNTDIVNFPNEYLNRENYDSKRIVKAHIKNALGIDSFDFFLVTAEFLDDPDRVGKKLREKGKVIDFIKLLSERYGIATETEDLADFRSELIRSLFFGEFVFRSKLGLRRFEKILPAKDKRSNCAHF
;
A
#
# COMPACT_ATOMS: atom_id res chain seq x y z
N MET A 1 4.74 -8.28 3.93
CA MET A 1 5.26 -9.23 2.91
C MET A 1 5.28 -8.50 1.58
N VAL A 2 6.45 -8.42 0.95
CA VAL A 2 6.63 -7.70 -0.33
C VAL A 2 6.24 -8.59 -1.51
N ASN A 3 5.73 -7.97 -2.58
CA ASN A 3 5.29 -8.66 -3.78
C ASN A 3 6.47 -9.22 -4.58
N GLY A 4 6.78 -10.51 -4.42
CA GLY A 4 7.88 -11.15 -5.14
C GLY A 4 7.78 -11.03 -6.68
N ALA A 5 6.57 -11.03 -7.26
CA ALA A 5 6.43 -10.87 -8.71
C ALA A 5 6.79 -9.46 -9.17
N VAL A 6 6.44 -8.43 -8.38
CA VAL A 6 6.82 -7.04 -8.66
C VAL A 6 8.31 -6.83 -8.46
N VAL A 7 8.91 -7.40 -7.41
CA VAL A 7 10.37 -7.36 -7.18
C VAL A 7 11.09 -7.95 -8.39
N SER A 8 10.74 -9.18 -8.79
CA SER A 8 11.37 -9.82 -9.95
C SER A 8 11.17 -9.04 -11.26
N ALA A 9 10.02 -8.41 -11.45
CA ALA A 9 9.76 -7.60 -12.66
C ALA A 9 10.53 -6.28 -12.67
N VAL A 10 10.72 -5.65 -11.51
CA VAL A 10 11.58 -4.47 -11.37
C VAL A 10 13.05 -4.86 -11.61
N GLU A 11 13.50 -5.96 -11.01
CA GLU A 11 14.84 -6.50 -11.26
C GLU A 11 15.08 -6.80 -12.73
N GLU A 12 14.13 -7.45 -13.42
CA GLU A 12 14.25 -7.76 -14.85
C GLU A 12 14.39 -6.48 -15.68
N LYS A 13 13.59 -5.46 -15.40
CA LYS A 13 13.69 -4.16 -16.08
C LYS A 13 15.02 -3.46 -15.79
N LEU A 14 15.51 -3.50 -14.56
CA LEU A 14 16.80 -2.94 -14.20
C LEU A 14 17.94 -3.69 -14.89
N ARG A 15 17.92 -5.02 -14.89
CA ARG A 15 18.92 -5.86 -15.60
C ARG A 15 18.91 -5.60 -17.11
N ASP A 16 17.75 -5.52 -17.76
CA ASP A 16 17.69 -5.19 -19.20
C ASP A 16 18.32 -3.82 -19.51
N ARG A 17 18.18 -2.85 -18.60
CA ARG A 17 18.82 -1.54 -18.74
C ARG A 17 20.32 -1.59 -18.46
N LEU A 18 20.74 -2.26 -17.40
CA LEU A 18 22.15 -2.40 -17.01
C LEU A 18 22.96 -3.22 -18.02
N ASN A 19 22.32 -4.11 -18.79
CA ASN A 19 22.95 -4.83 -19.90
C ASN A 19 23.32 -3.91 -21.08
N ARG A 20 22.70 -2.73 -21.17
CA ARG A 20 22.91 -1.76 -22.27
C ARG A 20 23.71 -0.54 -21.83
N PHE A 21 23.64 -0.19 -20.55
CA PHE A 21 24.26 0.99 -19.97
C PHE A 21 24.96 0.62 -18.66
N PRO A 22 26.21 1.05 -18.45
CA PRO A 22 26.94 0.75 -17.21
C PRO A 22 26.32 1.46 -15.99
N LEU A 23 25.53 2.51 -16.20
CA LEU A 23 24.88 3.25 -15.11
C LEU A 23 23.41 3.48 -15.44
N VAL A 24 22.54 3.19 -14.47
CA VAL A 24 21.11 3.43 -14.56
C VAL A 24 20.67 4.26 -13.35
N VAL A 25 20.18 5.47 -13.59
CA VAL A 25 19.51 6.27 -12.55
C VAL A 25 18.01 6.04 -12.67
N TRP A 26 17.45 5.37 -11.67
CA TRP A 26 16.03 5.07 -11.59
C TRP A 26 15.32 6.10 -10.71
N PHE A 27 14.49 6.92 -11.34
CA PHE A 27 13.64 7.89 -10.66
C PHE A 27 12.30 7.28 -10.25
N ASP A 28 11.88 7.60 -9.03
CA ASP A 28 10.60 7.22 -8.45
C ASP A 28 10.00 8.41 -7.68
N PRO A 29 9.56 9.47 -8.39
CA PRO A 29 9.09 10.71 -7.75
C PRO A 29 7.88 10.51 -6.84
N THR A 30 7.11 9.43 -7.02
CA THR A 30 5.96 9.08 -6.19
C THR A 30 6.32 8.19 -4.99
N GLY A 31 7.57 7.72 -4.91
CA GLY A 31 8.04 6.83 -3.84
C GLY A 31 7.31 5.47 -3.82
N GLN A 32 6.72 5.05 -4.94
CA GLN A 32 5.86 3.87 -4.99
C GLN A 32 6.62 2.56 -4.73
N TYR A 33 7.95 2.58 -4.89
CA TYR A 33 8.83 1.41 -4.70
C TYR A 33 9.66 1.47 -3.41
N LEU A 34 9.51 2.49 -2.56
CA LEU A 34 10.31 2.69 -1.34
C LEU A 34 10.38 1.45 -0.43
N ASP A 35 9.26 0.74 -0.33
CA ASP A 35 9.09 -0.46 0.51
C ASP A 35 9.61 -1.74 -0.18
N ILE A 36 9.86 -1.74 -1.50
CA ILE A 36 10.37 -2.92 -2.23
C ILE A 36 11.87 -2.84 -2.57
N VAL A 37 12.44 -1.64 -2.65
CA VAL A 37 13.84 -1.46 -3.10
C VAL A 37 14.84 -2.16 -2.18
N ASP A 38 14.52 -2.30 -0.89
CA ASP A 38 15.36 -2.99 0.09
C ASP A 38 15.28 -4.52 -0.07
N HIS A 39 14.39 -5.02 -0.93
CA HIS A 39 14.21 -6.44 -1.24
C HIS A 39 14.73 -6.82 -2.64
N LEU A 40 15.33 -5.89 -3.37
CA LEU A 40 15.92 -6.18 -4.68
C LEU A 40 17.23 -6.96 -4.50
N GLU A 41 17.32 -8.11 -5.14
CA GLU A 41 18.53 -8.93 -5.22
C GLU A 41 19.17 -8.73 -6.60
N LEU A 42 19.82 -7.58 -6.76
CA LEU A 42 20.62 -7.26 -7.93
C LEU A 42 22.04 -7.79 -7.75
N SER A 43 22.58 -8.43 -8.78
CA SER A 43 24.00 -8.82 -8.85
C SER A 43 24.91 -7.62 -9.00
N GLU A 44 24.35 -6.50 -9.45
CA GLU A 44 25.04 -5.24 -9.74
C GLU A 44 25.09 -4.33 -8.51
N ASN A 45 25.91 -3.29 -8.56
CA ASN A 45 26.03 -2.36 -7.44
C ASN A 45 24.77 -1.49 -7.34
N PHE A 46 23.92 -1.77 -6.36
CA PHE A 46 22.70 -1.01 -6.12
C PHE A 46 22.90 0.04 -5.02
N LEU A 47 22.52 1.29 -5.31
CA LEU A 47 22.57 2.41 -4.37
C LEU A 47 21.18 3.04 -4.22
N LYS A 48 20.71 3.13 -2.98
CA LYS A 48 19.48 3.87 -2.62
C LYS A 48 19.87 5.27 -2.14
N TYR A 49 19.22 6.30 -2.66
CA TYR A 49 19.36 7.64 -2.12
C TYR A 49 18.86 7.72 -0.69
N ASP A 50 19.75 8.19 0.20
CA ASP A 50 19.55 8.30 1.65
C ASP A 50 19.54 9.76 2.14
N GLY A 51 19.37 10.73 1.22
CA GLY A 51 19.43 12.16 1.53
C GLY A 51 20.73 12.86 1.13
N SER A 52 21.67 12.18 0.44
CA SER A 52 22.87 12.84 -0.09
C SER A 52 23.35 12.28 -1.44
N PHE A 53 23.17 13.09 -2.50
CA PHE A 53 23.73 12.78 -3.82
C PHE A 53 25.26 12.78 -3.84
N LEU A 54 25.89 13.60 -3.00
CA LEU A 54 27.36 13.65 -2.89
C LEU A 54 27.93 12.34 -2.36
N LYS A 55 27.26 11.67 -1.40
CA LYS A 55 27.68 10.35 -0.93
C LYS A 55 27.64 9.30 -2.04
N ILE A 56 26.55 9.27 -2.82
CA ILE A 56 26.42 8.37 -3.97
C ILE A 56 27.56 8.62 -4.96
N ARG A 57 27.78 9.89 -5.30
CA ARG A 57 28.80 10.30 -6.25
C ARG A 57 30.20 9.90 -5.80
N HIS A 58 30.56 10.24 -4.57
CA HIS A 58 31.84 9.90 -3.98
C HIS A 58 32.09 8.40 -4.00
N LYS A 59 31.09 7.59 -3.63
CA LYS A 59 31.20 6.13 -3.62
C LYS A 59 31.50 5.57 -5.01
N ILE A 60 30.78 6.02 -6.04
CA ILE A 60 30.99 5.53 -7.41
C ILE A 60 32.35 5.98 -7.95
N GLU A 61 32.70 7.26 -7.77
CA GLU A 61 33.97 7.82 -8.27
C GLU A 61 35.19 7.18 -7.57
N GLU A 62 35.06 6.75 -6.32
CA GLU A 62 36.11 6.04 -5.58
C GLU A 62 36.21 4.57 -5.98
N GLU A 63 35.09 3.85 -6.07
CA GLU A 63 35.08 2.40 -6.32
C GLU A 63 35.20 2.02 -7.81
N ASP A 64 34.83 2.93 -8.70
CA ASP A 64 34.74 2.70 -10.14
C ASP A 64 34.92 4.00 -10.96
N PRO A 65 36.09 4.66 -10.87
CA PRO A 65 36.36 5.95 -11.52
C PRO A 65 36.24 5.92 -13.06
N GLU A 66 36.37 4.74 -13.67
CA GLU A 66 36.26 4.54 -15.11
C GLU A 66 34.87 4.00 -15.54
N PHE A 67 33.92 3.87 -14.60
CA PHE A 67 32.56 3.37 -14.85
C PHE A 67 32.51 2.02 -15.58
N LYS A 68 33.38 1.08 -15.19
CA LYS A 68 33.48 -0.26 -15.79
C LYS A 68 32.49 -1.25 -15.19
N LYS A 69 31.99 -1.00 -13.98
CA LYS A 69 30.99 -1.83 -13.31
C LYS A 69 29.59 -1.35 -13.65
N SER A 70 28.60 -2.22 -13.44
CA SER A 70 27.19 -1.88 -13.56
C SER A 70 26.67 -1.30 -12.24
N TRP A 71 26.03 -0.13 -12.32
CA TRP A 71 25.47 0.60 -11.18
C TRP A 71 24.01 0.95 -11.40
N ALA A 72 23.16 0.60 -10.45
CA ALA A 72 21.77 1.05 -10.39
C ALA A 72 21.58 1.98 -9.19
N ILE A 73 21.04 3.18 -9.46
CA ILE A 73 20.85 4.22 -8.44
C ILE A 73 19.36 4.50 -8.32
N TYR A 74 18.74 4.15 -7.20
CA TYR A 74 17.35 4.48 -6.91
C TYR A 74 17.24 5.86 -6.26
N VAL A 75 16.39 6.71 -6.83
CA VAL A 75 16.17 8.08 -6.41
C VAL A 75 14.66 8.34 -6.24
N PRO A 76 14.15 8.45 -4.99
CA PRO A 76 12.75 8.72 -4.71
C PRO A 76 12.40 10.22 -4.85
N GLU A 77 13.01 10.88 -5.84
CA GLU A 77 12.81 12.30 -6.14
C GLU A 77 12.64 12.47 -7.65
N ASN A 78 12.12 13.64 -8.05
CA ASN A 78 12.08 13.98 -9.46
C ASN A 78 13.48 14.34 -9.99
N LYS A 79 13.62 14.30 -11.31
CA LYS A 79 14.86 14.64 -12.02
C LYS A 79 15.33 16.07 -11.77
N GLU A 80 14.41 17.02 -11.59
CA GLU A 80 14.71 18.45 -11.38
C GLU A 80 15.44 18.68 -10.05
N ASN A 81 15.11 17.92 -9.02
CA ASN A 81 15.77 17.97 -7.71
C ASN A 81 17.08 17.18 -7.68
N SER A 82 17.31 16.32 -8.68
CA SER A 82 18.41 15.35 -8.70
C SER A 82 19.58 15.77 -9.61
N GLN A 83 19.71 17.05 -9.96
CA GLN A 83 20.72 17.55 -10.92
C GLN A 83 22.17 17.20 -10.56
N TRP A 84 22.45 16.87 -9.29
CA TRP A 84 23.75 16.40 -8.83
C TRP A 84 24.19 15.07 -9.47
N LEU A 85 23.25 14.24 -9.92
CA LEU A 85 23.54 12.99 -10.64
C LEU A 85 23.49 13.17 -12.17
N ARG A 86 23.44 14.41 -12.67
CA ARG A 86 23.22 14.67 -14.10
C ARG A 86 24.24 14.00 -15.00
N GLU A 87 25.51 14.06 -14.62
CA GLU A 87 26.59 13.43 -15.36
C GLU A 87 26.42 11.92 -15.42
N PHE A 88 25.89 11.29 -14.37
CA PHE A 88 25.74 9.84 -14.28
C PHE A 88 24.69 9.32 -15.26
N TRP A 89 23.51 9.92 -15.33
CA TRP A 89 22.51 9.50 -16.33
C TRP A 89 22.85 9.96 -17.75
N GLN A 90 23.76 10.92 -17.92
CA GLN A 90 24.33 11.29 -19.24
C GLN A 90 25.36 10.26 -19.72
N ILE A 91 26.17 9.70 -18.81
CA ILE A 91 27.12 8.62 -19.09
C ILE A 91 26.39 7.29 -19.35
N GLY A 92 25.40 7.00 -18.50
CA GLY A 92 24.57 5.80 -18.61
C GLY A 92 23.19 6.12 -19.20
N THR A 93 22.17 5.94 -18.38
CA THR A 93 20.79 6.27 -18.75
C THR A 93 19.93 6.60 -17.54
N GLU A 94 18.79 7.23 -17.79
CA GLU A 94 17.72 7.39 -16.80
C GLU A 94 16.55 6.46 -17.11
N MET A 95 15.82 6.08 -16.07
CA MET A 95 14.57 5.34 -16.23
C MET A 95 13.56 5.69 -15.15
N GLU A 96 12.30 5.54 -15.52
CA GLU A 96 11.17 5.48 -14.58
C GLU A 96 10.44 4.17 -14.84
N ILE A 97 9.91 3.55 -13.79
CA ILE A 97 9.05 2.38 -13.90
C ILE A 97 7.67 2.79 -13.39
N PRO A 98 6.75 3.28 -14.23
CA PRO A 98 5.42 3.60 -13.76
C PRO A 98 4.71 2.34 -13.26
N ALA A 99 4.26 2.30 -12.00
CA ALA A 99 3.59 1.12 -11.44
C ALA A 99 2.43 0.65 -12.32
N LYS A 100 1.62 1.58 -12.84
CA LYS A 100 0.52 1.25 -13.77
C LYS A 100 0.97 0.44 -14.99
N SER A 101 2.15 0.73 -15.54
CA SER A 101 2.71 -0.04 -16.66
C SER A 101 3.16 -1.41 -16.21
N LEU A 102 3.93 -1.46 -15.12
CA LEU A 102 4.46 -2.70 -14.55
C LEU A 102 3.32 -3.68 -14.19
N LEU A 103 2.29 -3.17 -13.52
CA LEU A 103 1.11 -3.94 -13.15
C LEU A 103 0.37 -4.45 -14.40
N ARG A 104 0.25 -3.65 -15.47
CA ARG A 104 -0.37 -4.13 -16.71
C ARG A 104 0.41 -5.29 -17.32
N GLU A 105 1.74 -5.19 -17.35
CA GLU A 105 2.63 -6.24 -17.87
C GLU A 105 2.52 -7.54 -17.06
N LEU A 106 2.39 -7.42 -15.73
CA LEU A 106 2.12 -8.55 -14.84
C LEU A 106 0.71 -9.15 -15.00
N GLY A 107 -0.11 -8.60 -15.90
CA GLY A 107 -1.43 -9.12 -16.25
C GLY A 107 -2.55 -8.61 -15.34
N PHE A 108 -2.36 -7.49 -14.65
CA PHE A 108 -3.41 -6.86 -13.87
C PHE A 108 -4.47 -6.25 -14.79
N VAL A 109 -5.64 -6.89 -14.88
CA VAL A 109 -6.79 -6.38 -15.63
C VAL A 109 -7.67 -5.55 -14.71
N ILE A 110 -7.62 -4.24 -14.88
CA ILE A 110 -8.40 -3.32 -14.03
C ILE A 110 -9.69 -3.00 -14.75
N GLY A 111 -10.80 -3.46 -14.18
CA GLY A 111 -12.14 -3.24 -14.70
C GLY A 111 -12.42 -1.76 -14.94
N ARG A 112 -13.21 -1.44 -15.97
CA ARG A 112 -13.48 -0.04 -16.38
C ARG A 112 -13.93 0.88 -15.23
N LYS A 113 -14.61 0.32 -14.22
CA LYS A 113 -15.07 1.06 -13.02
C LYS A 113 -13.95 1.55 -12.10
N HIS A 114 -12.75 0.97 -12.18
CA HIS A 114 -11.62 1.24 -11.29
C HIS A 114 -10.43 1.91 -11.99
N ARG A 115 -10.60 2.35 -13.24
CA ARG A 115 -9.53 3.04 -13.98
C ARG A 115 -9.11 4.36 -13.36
N LYS A 116 -10.05 5.10 -12.76
CA LYS A 116 -9.76 6.34 -12.04
C LYS A 116 -8.97 6.08 -10.76
N ASP A 117 -9.15 4.90 -10.17
CA ASP A 117 -8.43 4.53 -8.94
C ASP A 117 -6.93 4.32 -9.23
N LEU A 118 -6.54 3.91 -10.45
CA LEU A 118 -5.13 3.84 -10.89
C LEU A 118 -4.47 5.19 -11.19
N GLU A 119 -5.28 6.24 -11.37
CA GLU A 119 -4.77 7.61 -11.45
C GLU A 119 -4.42 8.13 -10.05
N ASN A 120 -4.82 7.40 -9.00
CA ASN A 120 -4.42 7.67 -7.64
C ASN A 120 -3.05 7.03 -7.34
N GLU A 121 -2.03 7.86 -7.18
CA GLU A 121 -0.65 7.45 -6.87
C GLU A 121 -0.54 6.62 -5.58
N LYS A 122 -1.44 6.82 -4.62
CA LYS A 122 -1.49 5.99 -3.40
C LYS A 122 -1.83 4.54 -3.72
N LEU A 123 -2.77 4.30 -4.63
CA LEU A 123 -3.17 2.94 -5.00
C LEU A 123 -2.03 2.20 -5.71
N ASN A 124 -1.27 2.91 -6.54
CA ASN A 124 -0.12 2.34 -7.26
C ASN A 124 1.00 1.90 -6.29
N THR A 125 1.32 2.76 -5.31
CA THR A 125 2.26 2.43 -4.21
C THR A 125 1.79 1.20 -3.45
N ASP A 126 0.50 1.14 -3.16
CA ASP A 126 -0.05 0.03 -2.42
C ASP A 126 0.06 -1.29 -3.20
N ILE A 127 -0.36 -1.37 -4.48
CA ILE A 127 -0.35 -2.60 -5.30
C ILE A 127 1.07 -3.17 -5.51
N VAL A 128 2.06 -2.30 -5.71
CA VAL A 128 3.47 -2.68 -5.81
C VAL A 128 3.94 -3.46 -4.59
N ASN A 129 3.33 -3.20 -3.43
CA ASN A 129 3.64 -3.84 -2.16
C ASN A 129 2.74 -5.06 -1.80
N PHE A 130 1.79 -5.48 -2.65
CA PHE A 130 0.79 -6.52 -2.30
C PHE A 130 1.20 -7.97 -2.57
N PRO A 131 0.87 -8.96 -1.71
CA PRO A 131 1.23 -10.36 -1.95
C PRO A 131 0.56 -10.96 -3.20
N ASN A 132 1.23 -11.95 -3.79
CA ASN A 132 0.83 -12.64 -5.03
C ASN A 132 -0.61 -13.22 -5.00
N GLU A 133 -1.18 -13.45 -3.82
CA GLU A 133 -2.51 -14.03 -3.61
C GLU A 133 -3.66 -13.17 -4.17
N TYR A 134 -3.44 -11.88 -4.38
CA TYR A 134 -4.42 -10.98 -4.99
C TYR A 134 -4.28 -10.87 -6.52
N LEU A 135 -3.34 -11.60 -7.13
CA LEU A 135 -2.97 -11.50 -8.56
C LEU A 135 -3.86 -12.31 -9.52
N ASN A 136 -4.96 -12.91 -9.07
CA ASN A 136 -5.80 -13.71 -9.97
C ASN A 136 -6.79 -12.87 -10.79
N ARG A 137 -6.76 -13.13 -12.10
CA ARG A 137 -7.05 -12.25 -13.25
C ARG A 137 -8.50 -11.81 -13.50
N GLU A 138 -9.48 -12.10 -12.64
CA GLU A 138 -10.89 -11.95 -13.07
C GLU A 138 -11.75 -10.92 -12.36
N ASN A 139 -11.39 -10.38 -11.19
CA ASN A 139 -12.19 -9.30 -10.61
C ASN A 139 -11.36 -8.45 -9.63
N TYR A 140 -10.93 -7.30 -10.13
CA TYR A 140 -10.40 -6.20 -9.33
C TYR A 140 -11.54 -5.63 -8.45
N ASP A 141 -11.68 -6.14 -7.24
CA ASP A 141 -12.65 -5.65 -6.24
C ASP A 141 -11.93 -4.66 -5.32
N SER A 142 -12.29 -3.38 -5.39
CA SER A 142 -11.73 -2.32 -4.54
C SER A 142 -11.82 -2.67 -3.04
N LYS A 143 -12.82 -3.47 -2.62
CA LYS A 143 -12.93 -3.92 -1.22
C LYS A 143 -11.86 -4.93 -0.84
N ARG A 144 -11.40 -5.78 -1.76
CA ARG A 144 -10.29 -6.72 -1.50
C ARG A 144 -8.99 -5.96 -1.27
N ILE A 145 -8.78 -4.89 -2.04
CA ILE A 145 -7.61 -4.03 -1.94
C ILE A 145 -7.61 -3.28 -0.60
N VAL A 146 -8.71 -2.63 -0.24
CA VAL A 146 -8.82 -1.94 1.07
C VAL A 146 -8.56 -2.90 2.24
N LYS A 147 -9.10 -4.12 2.19
CA LYS A 147 -8.80 -5.15 3.21
C LYS A 147 -7.33 -5.52 3.25
N ALA A 148 -6.71 -5.68 2.10
CA ALA A 148 -5.31 -6.00 1.99
C ALA A 148 -4.43 -4.84 2.52
N HIS A 149 -4.81 -3.58 2.29
CA HIS A 149 -4.15 -2.38 2.83
C HIS A 149 -4.17 -2.36 4.35
N ILE A 150 -5.33 -2.63 4.93
CA ILE A 150 -5.49 -2.70 6.37
C ILE A 150 -4.73 -3.91 6.93
N LYS A 151 -4.81 -5.08 6.28
CA LYS A 151 -4.03 -6.28 6.65
C LYS A 151 -2.53 -5.94 6.78
N ASN A 152 -1.97 -5.26 5.77
CA ASN A 152 -0.56 -4.89 5.77
C ASN A 152 -0.23 -3.84 6.83
N ALA A 153 -1.06 -2.80 6.97
CA ALA A 153 -0.89 -1.78 8.00
C ALA A 153 -0.87 -2.40 9.40
N LEU A 154 -1.73 -3.39 9.65
CA LEU A 154 -1.81 -4.09 10.94
C LEU A 154 -0.72 -5.16 11.10
N GLY A 155 -0.10 -5.61 10.01
CA GLY A 155 0.90 -6.68 10.04
C GLY A 155 0.29 -8.05 10.37
N ILE A 156 -0.91 -8.34 9.86
CA ILE A 156 -1.63 -9.61 10.09
C ILE A 156 -1.59 -10.50 8.84
N ASP A 157 -1.62 -11.82 9.04
CA ASP A 157 -1.44 -12.79 7.94
C ASP A 157 -2.71 -13.02 7.12
N SER A 158 -3.89 -12.90 7.74
CA SER A 158 -5.17 -13.02 7.06
C SER A 158 -6.15 -11.96 7.54
N PHE A 159 -7.04 -11.53 6.64
CA PHE A 159 -8.04 -10.53 6.99
C PHE A 159 -9.33 -11.23 7.42
N ASP A 160 -9.57 -11.26 8.73
CA ASP A 160 -10.85 -11.65 9.30
C ASP A 160 -11.49 -10.44 10.01
N PHE A 161 -12.75 -10.15 9.66
CA PHE A 161 -13.44 -8.98 10.21
C PHE A 161 -13.62 -9.03 11.73
N PHE A 162 -13.88 -10.22 12.27
CA PHE A 162 -14.04 -10.38 13.70
C PHE A 162 -12.72 -10.15 14.42
N LEU A 163 -11.64 -10.79 13.97
CA LEU A 163 -10.32 -10.62 14.58
C LEU A 163 -9.82 -9.18 14.51
N VAL A 164 -9.93 -8.55 13.34
CA VAL A 164 -9.51 -7.15 13.13
C VAL A 164 -10.29 -6.19 14.03
N THR A 165 -11.60 -6.45 14.18
CA THR A 165 -12.46 -5.62 15.02
C THR A 165 -12.17 -5.85 16.50
N ALA A 166 -12.02 -7.10 16.93
CA ALA A 166 -11.64 -7.44 18.30
C ALA A 166 -10.30 -6.82 18.68
N GLU A 167 -9.29 -6.93 17.81
CA GLU A 167 -7.96 -6.35 18.02
C GLU A 167 -8.02 -4.82 18.17
N PHE A 168 -8.84 -4.14 17.36
CA PHE A 168 -9.06 -2.69 17.49
C PHE A 168 -9.79 -2.30 18.78
N LEU A 169 -10.74 -3.11 19.24
CA LEU A 169 -11.48 -2.82 20.47
C LEU A 169 -10.62 -3.07 21.72
N ASP A 170 -9.77 -4.10 21.69
CA ASP A 170 -8.87 -4.51 22.76
C ASP A 170 -7.70 -3.53 22.94
N ASP A 171 -6.99 -3.18 21.85
CA ASP A 171 -5.83 -2.29 21.88
C ASP A 171 -5.94 -1.20 20.80
N PRO A 172 -6.81 -0.19 21.01
CA PRO A 172 -7.08 0.85 20.03
C PRO A 172 -5.86 1.74 19.75
N ASP A 173 -4.97 1.91 20.73
CA ASP A 173 -3.80 2.77 20.58
C ASP A 173 -2.75 2.15 19.66
N ARG A 174 -2.44 0.85 19.84
CA ARG A 174 -1.51 0.13 18.95
C ARG A 174 -2.05 0.04 17.53
N VAL A 175 -3.32 -0.33 17.38
CA VAL A 175 -3.97 -0.42 16.06
C VAL A 175 -4.03 0.97 15.41
N GLY A 176 -4.42 2.00 16.17
CA GLY A 176 -4.47 3.36 15.69
C GLY A 176 -3.11 3.92 15.28
N LYS A 177 -2.03 3.61 16.02
CA LYS A 177 -0.66 3.99 15.64
C LYS A 177 -0.28 3.39 14.28
N LYS A 178 -0.45 2.07 14.11
CA LYS A 178 -0.16 1.36 12.86
C LYS A 178 -0.95 1.92 11.66
N LEU A 179 -2.25 2.18 11.85
CA LEU A 179 -3.10 2.75 10.82
C LEU A 179 -2.70 4.19 10.45
N ARG A 180 -2.30 5.01 11.43
CA ARG A 180 -1.83 6.38 11.21
C ARG A 180 -0.50 6.40 10.46
N GLU A 181 0.46 5.57 10.85
CA GLU A 181 1.77 5.44 10.19
C GLU A 181 1.64 5.09 8.70
N LYS A 182 0.63 4.30 8.34
CA LYS A 182 0.35 3.91 6.96
C LYS A 182 -0.76 4.73 6.29
N GLY A 183 -1.28 5.76 6.96
CA GLY A 183 -2.32 6.65 6.42
C GLY A 183 -3.64 5.95 6.05
N LYS A 184 -4.02 4.88 6.77
CA LYS A 184 -5.19 4.03 6.47
C LYS A 184 -6.38 4.22 7.43
N VAL A 185 -6.37 5.24 8.27
CA VAL A 185 -7.43 5.50 9.27
C VAL A 185 -8.82 5.61 8.62
N ILE A 186 -8.96 6.45 7.60
CA ILE A 186 -10.25 6.68 6.93
C ILE A 186 -10.74 5.41 6.23
N ASP A 187 -9.84 4.67 5.58
CA ASP A 187 -10.17 3.41 4.90
C ASP A 187 -10.65 2.35 5.90
N PHE A 188 -10.04 2.30 7.08
CA PHE A 188 -10.42 1.41 8.17
C PHE A 188 -11.82 1.72 8.71
N ILE A 189 -12.09 3.00 9.00
CA ILE A 189 -13.40 3.47 9.46
C ILE A 189 -14.47 3.11 8.44
N LYS A 190 -14.26 3.43 7.16
CA LYS A 190 -15.20 3.10 6.08
C LYS A 190 -15.43 1.59 5.97
N LEU A 191 -14.37 0.79 6.03
CA LEU A 191 -14.48 -0.66 5.89
C LEU A 191 -15.33 -1.28 7.01
N LEU A 192 -15.10 -0.89 8.26
CA LEU A 192 -15.90 -1.40 9.39
C LEU A 192 -17.32 -0.84 9.40
N SER A 193 -17.48 0.43 9.02
CA SER A 193 -18.80 1.06 8.89
C SER A 193 -19.68 0.34 7.87
N GLU A 194 -19.14 0.02 6.69
CA GLU A 194 -19.86 -0.77 5.69
C GLU A 194 -20.17 -2.20 6.17
N ARG A 195 -19.24 -2.83 6.90
CA ARG A 195 -19.40 -4.20 7.41
C ARG A 195 -20.54 -4.27 8.42
N TYR A 196 -20.55 -3.37 9.38
CA TYR A 196 -21.50 -3.38 10.50
C TYR A 196 -22.74 -2.54 10.23
N GLY A 197 -22.77 -1.73 9.17
CA GLY A 197 -23.91 -0.88 8.81
C GLY A 197 -24.00 0.38 9.67
N ILE A 198 -22.85 0.97 10.00
CA ILE A 198 -22.74 2.17 10.82
C ILE A 198 -22.80 3.40 9.90
N ALA A 199 -23.74 4.30 10.16
CA ALA A 199 -23.73 5.62 9.53
C ALA A 199 -22.84 6.54 10.37
N THR A 200 -21.60 6.70 9.94
CA THR A 200 -20.59 7.55 10.60
C THR A 200 -20.14 8.66 9.67
N GLU A 201 -19.86 9.82 10.25
CA GLU A 201 -19.21 10.96 9.59
C GLU A 201 -17.85 11.29 10.23
N THR A 202 -17.45 10.56 11.28
CA THR A 202 -16.18 10.82 11.95
C THR A 202 -15.01 10.26 11.16
N GLU A 203 -13.90 10.98 11.20
CA GLU A 203 -12.59 10.52 10.72
C GLU A 203 -11.64 10.22 11.89
N ASP A 204 -12.11 10.38 13.13
CA ASP A 204 -11.37 10.10 14.36
C ASP A 204 -11.63 8.67 14.86
N LEU A 205 -10.55 7.96 15.24
CA LEU A 205 -10.65 6.57 15.68
C LEU A 205 -11.29 6.41 17.06
N ALA A 206 -11.12 7.38 17.98
CA ALA A 206 -11.68 7.27 19.32
C ALA A 206 -13.21 7.48 19.28
N ASP A 207 -13.67 8.45 18.49
CA ASP A 207 -15.09 8.66 18.22
C ASP A 207 -15.69 7.44 17.51
N PHE A 208 -15.02 6.95 16.46
CA PHE A 208 -15.50 5.80 15.71
C PHE A 208 -15.57 4.54 16.58
N ARG A 209 -14.61 4.32 17.48
CA ARG A 209 -14.63 3.20 18.43
C ARG A 209 -15.88 3.21 19.29
N SER A 210 -16.28 4.38 19.77
CA SER A 210 -17.49 4.55 20.59
C SER A 210 -18.75 4.19 19.80
N GLU A 211 -18.82 4.61 18.52
CA GLU A 211 -19.91 4.24 17.63
C GLU A 211 -19.94 2.75 17.32
N LEU A 212 -18.78 2.15 17.05
CA LEU A 212 -18.62 0.73 16.76
C LEU A 212 -19.09 -0.13 17.92
N ILE A 213 -18.63 0.12 19.15
CA ILE A 213 -19.06 -0.62 20.35
C ILE A 213 -20.59 -0.56 20.49
N ARG A 214 -21.16 0.64 20.36
CA ARG A 214 -22.60 0.85 20.45
C ARG A 214 -23.34 0.06 19.37
N SER A 215 -22.88 0.12 18.12
CA SER A 215 -23.49 -0.58 17.00
C SER A 215 -23.41 -2.10 17.15
N LEU A 216 -22.28 -2.65 17.62
CA LEU A 216 -22.14 -4.08 17.86
C LEU A 216 -23.12 -4.55 18.94
N PHE A 217 -23.14 -3.87 20.10
CA PHE A 217 -24.01 -4.23 21.22
C PHE A 217 -25.51 -4.16 20.87
N PHE A 218 -25.96 -3.02 20.34
CA PHE A 218 -27.38 -2.89 19.98
C PHE A 218 -27.76 -3.72 18.76
N GLY A 219 -26.84 -3.93 17.82
CA GLY A 219 -27.02 -4.78 16.66
C GLY A 219 -27.27 -6.23 17.07
N GLU A 220 -26.43 -6.78 17.94
CA GLU A 220 -26.60 -8.12 18.51
C GLU A 220 -27.91 -8.22 19.29
N PHE A 221 -28.16 -7.28 20.21
CA PHE A 221 -29.36 -7.31 21.05
C PHE A 221 -30.63 -7.39 20.22
N VAL A 222 -30.78 -6.54 19.20
CA VAL A 222 -31.95 -6.53 18.31
C VAL A 222 -32.02 -7.80 17.48
N PHE A 223 -30.88 -8.30 17.00
CA PHE A 223 -30.83 -9.52 16.19
C PHE A 223 -31.26 -10.75 16.98
N ARG A 224 -30.76 -10.92 18.22
CA ARG A 224 -31.04 -12.09 19.07
C ARG A 224 -32.42 -12.02 19.73
N SER A 225 -32.80 -10.87 20.27
CA SER A 225 -34.08 -10.72 21.00
C SER A 225 -35.29 -10.60 20.06
N LYS A 226 -35.08 -10.26 18.78
CA LYS A 226 -36.12 -9.88 17.81
C LYS A 226 -36.99 -8.70 18.28
N LEU A 227 -36.56 -7.97 19.30
CA LEU A 227 -37.28 -6.80 19.81
C LEU A 227 -36.98 -5.59 18.93
N GLY A 228 -38.04 -4.93 18.47
CA GLY A 228 -37.93 -3.69 17.72
C GLY A 228 -37.58 -2.53 18.64
N LEU A 229 -36.38 -1.98 18.50
CA LEU A 229 -35.93 -0.81 19.27
C LEU A 229 -36.25 0.51 18.53
N ARG A 230 -37.55 0.85 18.40
CA ARG A 230 -38.00 2.10 17.74
C ARG A 230 -37.35 3.36 18.31
N ARG A 231 -37.06 3.38 19.62
CA ARG A 231 -36.41 4.52 20.29
C ARG A 231 -34.92 4.68 19.96
N PHE A 232 -34.31 3.67 19.36
CA PHE A 232 -32.87 3.63 19.08
C PHE A 232 -32.57 3.54 17.58
N GLU A 233 -33.56 3.77 16.70
CA GLU A 233 -33.37 3.65 15.24
C GLU A 233 -32.19 4.45 14.70
N LYS A 234 -31.89 5.62 15.28
CA LYS A 234 -30.76 6.47 14.89
C LYS A 234 -29.39 5.90 15.23
N ILE A 235 -29.31 4.99 16.20
CA ILE A 235 -28.05 4.38 16.66
C ILE A 235 -27.93 2.91 16.25
N LEU A 236 -29.00 2.34 15.71
CA LEU A 236 -29.01 0.97 15.24
C LEU A 236 -28.24 0.86 13.92
N PRO A 237 -27.48 -0.22 13.74
CA PRO A 237 -26.91 -0.51 12.45
C PRO A 237 -28.01 -0.78 11.41
N ALA A 238 -27.63 -0.60 10.13
CA ALA A 238 -28.45 -0.91 8.98
C ALA A 238 -29.07 -2.31 9.10
N LYS A 239 -30.37 -2.42 8.79
CA LYS A 239 -31.16 -3.61 9.11
C LYS A 239 -30.59 -4.89 8.50
N ASP A 240 -30.03 -4.83 7.30
CA ASP A 240 -29.42 -5.94 6.57
C ASP A 240 -28.02 -6.32 7.11
N LYS A 241 -27.41 -5.50 7.97
CA LYS A 241 -26.07 -5.72 8.54
C LYS A 241 -26.09 -6.18 9.99
N ARG A 242 -27.24 -6.16 10.68
CA ARG A 242 -27.34 -6.51 12.11
C ARG A 242 -26.87 -7.91 12.45
N SER A 243 -27.02 -8.87 11.53
CA SER A 243 -26.47 -10.23 11.71
C SER A 243 -24.96 -10.23 11.87
N ASN A 244 -24.24 -9.32 11.20
CA ASN A 244 -22.78 -9.21 11.32
C ASN A 244 -22.34 -8.73 12.71
N CYS A 245 -23.24 -8.11 13.48
CA CYS A 245 -22.97 -7.64 14.84
C CYS A 245 -23.10 -8.76 15.87
N ALA A 246 -23.78 -9.87 15.55
CA ALA A 246 -24.16 -10.91 16.50
C ALA A 246 -23.06 -11.93 16.85
N HIS A 247 -21.82 -11.62 16.46
CA HIS A 247 -20.64 -12.47 16.61
C HIS A 247 -19.73 -12.06 17.78
N PHE A 248 -20.01 -10.93 18.42
CA PHE A 248 -19.26 -10.39 19.56
C PHE A 248 -19.96 -10.70 20.87
#